data_AF-A0AAW3FE32-F1
#
_entry.id   AF-A0AAW3FE32-F1
#
_cell.length_a   1.000
_cell.length_b   1.000
_cell.length_c   1.000
_cell.angle_alpha   90.00
_cell.angle_beta   90.00
_cell.angle_gamma   90.00
#
_symmetry.space_group_name_H-M   'P 1'
#
loop_
_entity.id
_entity.type
_entity.pdbx_description
1 polymer ?
#
loop_
_entity_poly.entity_id
_entity_poly.type
_entity_poly.pdbx_seq_one_letter_code
_entity_poly.pdbx_strand_id
1 'polypeptide(L)'
;MRNLILHTFKCNYTKVVGKQGHERRKTNVAFFHKFGNMPIMQAYSIFKTEYEERDTESARLHDKVNKFERYLISQNARCIQSNKSESRYYYYKCKKYRFSSHIYPTGSMTNELLGVVDLCADKCLIDEIEKELNIKL
;
A
#
# COMPACT_ATOMS: atom_id res chain seq x y z
N MET A 1 19.40 -9.73 -9.08
CA MET A 1 18.22 -9.53 -8.20
C MET A 1 17.39 -10.79 -8.17
N ARG A 2 17.08 -11.35 -7.00
CA ARG A 2 16.12 -12.47 -6.89
C ARG A 2 14.73 -11.95 -7.32
N ASN A 3 13.99 -12.74 -8.11
CA ASN A 3 12.60 -12.41 -8.48
C ASN A 3 11.75 -12.28 -7.19
N LEU A 4 11.44 -11.03 -6.81
CA LEU A 4 10.75 -10.70 -5.57
C LEU A 4 9.36 -11.38 -5.52
N ILE A 5 8.65 -11.43 -6.64
CA ILE A 5 7.33 -12.06 -6.76
C ILE A 5 7.43 -13.56 -6.45
N LEU A 6 8.40 -14.26 -7.05
CA LEU A 6 8.64 -15.69 -6.78
C LEU A 6 9.05 -15.92 -5.32
N HIS A 7 9.88 -15.04 -4.76
CA HIS A 7 10.28 -15.12 -3.36
C HIS A 7 9.07 -14.98 -2.42
N THR A 8 8.25 -13.94 -2.64
CA THR A 8 7.03 -13.69 -1.86
C THR A 8 6.04 -14.84 -1.97
N PHE A 9 5.81 -15.36 -3.19
CA PHE A 9 4.98 -16.56 -3.39
C PHE A 9 5.48 -17.74 -2.54
N LYS A 10 6.78 -18.01 -2.60
CA LYS A 10 7.39 -19.10 -1.83
C LYS A 10 7.26 -18.88 -0.32
N CYS A 11 7.48 -17.67 0.19
CA CYS A 11 7.33 -17.36 1.61
C CYS A 11 5.88 -17.54 2.10
N ASN A 12 4.91 -17.09 1.30
CA ASN A 12 3.50 -17.12 1.71
C ASN A 12 2.87 -18.51 1.59
N TYR A 13 3.31 -19.31 0.61
CA TYR A 13 2.59 -20.52 0.21
C TYR A 13 3.39 -21.82 0.32
N THR A 14 4.66 -21.75 0.70
CA THR A 14 5.48 -22.96 0.92
C THR A 14 6.02 -23.01 2.34
N LYS A 15 6.25 -24.22 2.82
CA LYS A 15 6.94 -24.51 4.07
C LYS A 15 8.08 -25.49 3.83
N VAL A 16 9.12 -25.40 4.63
CA VAL A 16 10.21 -26.38 4.65
C VAL A 16 9.81 -27.51 5.60
N VAL A 17 10.00 -28.76 5.17
CA VAL A 17 9.74 -29.97 5.96
C VAL A 17 10.90 -30.94 5.81
N GLY A 18 11.13 -31.78 6.82
CA GLY A 18 12.22 -32.76 6.82
C GLY A 18 13.22 -32.50 7.94
N LYS A 19 14.19 -33.40 8.07
CA LYS A 19 15.31 -33.26 9.02
C LYS A 19 16.37 -32.35 8.40
N GLN A 20 17.16 -31.69 9.25
CA GLN A 20 18.28 -30.84 8.82
C GLN A 20 19.19 -31.62 7.86
N GLY A 21 19.49 -31.04 6.69
CA GLY A 21 20.24 -31.70 5.61
C GLY A 21 19.41 -32.55 4.63
N HIS A 22 18.13 -32.83 4.94
CA HIS A 22 17.18 -33.54 4.07
C HIS A 22 15.85 -32.78 3.91
N GLU A 23 15.95 -31.47 3.89
CA GLU A 23 14.82 -30.55 3.80
C GLU A 23 14.19 -30.54 2.41
N ARG A 24 12.87 -30.48 2.36
CA ARG A 24 12.07 -30.35 1.14
C ARG A 24 11.06 -29.24 1.33
N ARG A 25 10.78 -28.49 0.25
CA ARG A 25 9.66 -27.52 0.26
C ARG A 25 8.37 -28.21 -0.13
N LYS A 26 7.31 -27.96 0.63
CA LYS A 26 5.93 -28.37 0.33
C LYS A 26 5.00 -27.16 0.39
N THR A 27 3.86 -27.24 -0.28
CA THR A 27 2.79 -26.25 -0.11
C THR A 27 2.28 -26.25 1.34
N ASN A 28 1.84 -25.09 1.81
CA ASN A 28 1.28 -24.92 3.14
C ASN A 28 -0.27 -24.83 3.09
N VAL A 29 -0.88 -24.66 4.26
CA VAL A 29 -2.34 -24.57 4.40
C VAL A 29 -2.90 -23.32 3.69
N ALA A 30 -2.16 -22.21 3.70
CA ALA A 30 -2.56 -20.98 3.00
C ALA A 30 -2.62 -21.16 1.47
N PHE A 31 -1.75 -22.01 0.89
CA PHE A 31 -1.85 -22.36 -0.53
C PHE A 31 -3.17 -23.05 -0.84
N PHE A 32 -3.56 -24.03 -0.02
CA PHE A 32 -4.80 -24.78 -0.22
C PHE A 32 -6.04 -23.89 -0.04
N HIS A 33 -6.06 -23.00 0.96
CA HIS A 33 -7.19 -22.07 1.13
C HIS A 33 -7.36 -21.11 -0.05
N LYS A 34 -6.26 -20.69 -0.68
CA LYS A 34 -6.31 -19.73 -1.79
C LYS A 34 -6.51 -20.39 -3.15
N PHE A 35 -5.78 -21.47 -3.43
CA PHE A 35 -5.69 -22.09 -4.75
C PHE A 35 -6.24 -23.52 -4.80
N GLY A 36 -6.66 -24.10 -3.67
CA GLY A 36 -7.14 -25.47 -3.60
C GLY A 36 -6.07 -26.50 -4.02
N ASN A 37 -6.47 -27.43 -4.89
CA ASN A 37 -5.60 -28.47 -5.46
C ASN A 37 -4.93 -28.04 -6.78
N MET A 38 -4.90 -26.74 -7.08
CA MET A 38 -4.34 -26.23 -8.33
C MET A 38 -2.84 -26.57 -8.46
N PRO A 39 -2.35 -26.93 -9.66
CA PRO A 39 -0.93 -27.09 -9.94
C PRO A 39 -0.13 -25.82 -9.60
N ILE A 40 1.06 -26.00 -9.00
CA ILE A 40 1.90 -24.89 -8.51
C ILE A 40 2.18 -23.84 -9.60
N MET A 41 2.44 -24.28 -10.85
CA MET A 41 2.74 -23.36 -11.95
C MET A 41 1.53 -22.48 -12.33
N GLN A 42 0.32 -23.03 -12.27
CA GLN A 42 -0.91 -22.27 -12.52
C GLN A 42 -1.17 -21.28 -11.38
N ALA A 43 -1.06 -21.74 -10.13
CA ALA A 43 -1.21 -20.88 -8.95
C ALA A 43 -0.19 -19.74 -8.91
N TYR A 44 1.06 -20.00 -9.32
CA TYR A 44 2.08 -18.97 -9.44
C TYR A 44 1.74 -17.94 -10.52
N SER A 45 1.23 -18.36 -11.68
CA SER A 45 0.81 -17.44 -12.74
C SER A 45 -0.29 -16.49 -12.26
N ILE A 46 -1.33 -17.02 -11.60
CA ILE A 46 -2.42 -16.21 -11.03
C ILE A 46 -1.87 -15.24 -9.97
N PHE A 47 -1.06 -15.74 -9.04
CA PHE A 47 -0.45 -14.89 -8.01
C PHE A 47 0.40 -13.78 -8.61
N LYS A 48 1.16 -14.07 -9.67
CA LYS A 48 2.00 -13.10 -10.35
C LYS A 48 1.14 -11.97 -10.93
N THR A 49 0.08 -12.31 -11.66
CA THR A 49 -0.86 -11.32 -12.22
C THR A 49 -1.48 -10.46 -11.12
N GLU A 50 -2.04 -11.07 -10.07
CA GLU A 50 -2.61 -10.31 -8.93
C GLU A 50 -1.58 -9.42 -8.23
N TYR A 51 -0.32 -9.86 -8.15
CA TYR A 51 0.75 -9.07 -7.56
C TYR A 51 1.08 -7.87 -8.43
N GLU A 52 1.26 -8.06 -9.73
CA GLU A 52 1.56 -6.99 -10.68
C GLU A 52 0.42 -5.97 -10.77
N GLU A 53 -0.83 -6.41 -10.71
CA GLU A 53 -2.01 -5.54 -10.64
C GLU A 53 -2.00 -4.67 -9.37
N ARG A 54 -1.77 -5.28 -8.20
CA ARG A 54 -1.68 -4.52 -6.94
C ARG A 54 -0.50 -3.55 -6.90
N ASP A 55 0.63 -3.94 -7.48
CA ASP A 55 1.83 -3.09 -7.55
C ASP A 55 1.56 -1.88 -8.46
N THR A 56 0.90 -2.12 -9.60
CA THR A 56 0.47 -1.07 -10.54
C THR A 56 -0.51 -0.10 -9.87
N GLU A 57 -1.54 -0.61 -9.18
CA GLU A 57 -2.48 0.25 -8.46
C GLU A 57 -1.81 1.01 -7.30
N SER A 58 -0.89 0.37 -6.58
CA SER A 58 -0.11 1.03 -5.53
C SER A 58 0.72 2.18 -6.11
N ALA A 59 1.38 1.96 -7.25
CA ALA A 59 2.14 3.00 -7.95
C ALA A 59 1.24 4.15 -8.42
N ARG A 60 0.07 3.85 -8.99
CA ARG A 60 -0.94 4.83 -9.40
C ARG A 60 -1.39 5.72 -8.23
N LEU A 61 -1.74 5.11 -7.10
CA LEU A 61 -2.16 5.83 -5.90
C LEU A 61 -1.04 6.71 -5.34
N HIS A 62 0.19 6.20 -5.30
CA HIS A 62 1.36 6.99 -4.91
C HIS A 62 1.58 8.21 -5.80
N ASP A 63 1.48 8.05 -7.12
CA ASP A 63 1.60 9.16 -8.06
C ASP A 63 0.53 10.23 -7.81
N LYS A 64 -0.75 9.81 -7.66
CA LYS A 64 -1.85 10.73 -7.32
C LYS A 64 -1.61 11.49 -6.03
N VAL A 65 -1.18 10.81 -4.97
CA VAL A 65 -0.86 11.45 -3.67
C VAL A 65 0.26 12.48 -3.84
N ASN A 66 1.31 12.16 -4.60
CA ASN A 66 2.40 13.10 -4.88
C ASN A 66 1.92 14.32 -5.67
N LYS A 67 1.06 14.12 -6.67
CA LYS A 67 0.45 15.22 -7.43
C LYS A 67 -0.47 16.07 -6.57
N PHE A 68 -1.20 15.47 -5.64
CA PHE A 68 -2.03 16.22 -4.71
C PHE A 68 -1.21 17.07 -3.75
N GLU A 69 -0.08 16.54 -3.25
CA GLU A 69 0.85 17.34 -2.46
C GLU A 69 1.33 18.57 -3.26
N ARG A 70 1.73 18.38 -4.53
CA ARG A 70 2.12 19.49 -5.42
C ARG A 70 0.97 20.46 -5.67
N TYR A 71 -0.25 19.96 -5.84
CA TYR A 71 -1.44 20.80 -5.96
C TYR A 71 -1.62 21.68 -4.73
N LEU A 72 -1.56 21.12 -3.52
CA LEU A 72 -1.68 21.90 -2.28
C LEU A 72 -0.58 22.97 -2.15
N ILE A 73 0.65 22.67 -2.54
CA ILE A 73 1.74 23.65 -2.61
C ILE A 73 1.40 24.77 -3.61
N SER A 74 0.89 24.43 -4.80
CA SER A 74 0.49 25.43 -5.82
C SER A 74 -0.65 26.35 -5.36
N GLN A 75 -1.52 25.85 -4.49
CA GLN A 75 -2.61 26.62 -3.88
C GLN A 75 -2.13 27.46 -2.68
N ASN A 76 -0.82 27.47 -2.39
CA ASN A 76 -0.24 28.10 -1.22
C ASN A 76 -0.89 27.62 0.10
N ALA A 77 -1.25 26.34 0.16
CA ALA A 77 -1.86 25.76 1.35
C ALA A 77 -0.88 25.81 2.53
N ARG A 78 -1.39 26.12 3.72
CA ARG A 78 -0.57 26.21 4.93
C ARG A 78 0.03 24.84 5.24
N CYS A 79 1.36 24.74 5.18
CA CYS A 79 2.11 23.54 5.53
C CYS A 79 2.72 23.66 6.94
N ILE A 80 2.60 22.60 7.73
CA ILE A 80 3.29 22.41 8.99
C ILE A 80 4.05 21.08 8.90
N GLN A 81 5.37 21.13 8.99
CA GLN A 81 6.19 19.94 9.11
C GLN A 81 6.31 19.55 10.58
N SER A 82 6.22 18.25 10.88
CA SER A 82 6.39 17.77 12.25
C SER A 82 7.89 17.74 12.62
N ASN A 83 8.22 18.15 13.86
CA ASN A 83 9.59 18.08 14.37
C ASN A 83 9.99 16.68 14.90
N LYS A 84 9.03 15.74 14.98
CA LYS A 84 9.22 14.39 15.55
C LYS A 84 9.24 13.28 14.50
N SER A 85 8.63 13.54 13.35
CA SER A 85 8.47 12.64 12.23
C SER A 85 8.61 13.42 10.94
N GLU A 86 9.01 12.75 9.86
CA GLU A 86 9.07 13.30 8.49
C GLU A 86 7.67 13.62 7.90
N SER A 87 6.62 13.62 8.73
CA SER A 87 5.26 13.91 8.30
C SER A 87 5.08 15.40 8.00
N ARG A 88 4.36 15.68 6.91
CA ARG A 88 3.97 17.01 6.46
C ARG A 88 2.45 17.14 6.54
N TYR A 89 1.97 18.24 7.11
CA TYR A 89 0.54 18.50 7.30
C TYR A 89 0.14 19.73 6.51
N TYR A 90 -0.82 19.57 5.59
CA TYR A 90 -1.36 20.68 4.81
C TYR A 90 -2.79 20.98 5.25
N TYR A 91 -3.10 22.25 5.43
CA TYR A 91 -4.45 22.72 5.75
C TYR A 91 -5.06 23.35 4.51
N TYR A 92 -6.15 22.77 4.02
CA TYR A 92 -6.84 23.23 2.82
C TYR A 92 -8.33 22.96 2.93
N LYS A 93 -9.17 23.97 2.62
CA LYS A 93 -10.64 23.92 2.72
C LYS A 93 -11.15 23.24 4.01
N CYS A 94 -10.68 23.74 5.16
CA CYS A 94 -11.06 23.26 6.50
C CYS A 94 -10.65 21.80 6.82
N LYS A 95 -9.89 21.13 5.95
CA LYS A 95 -9.33 19.79 6.20
C LYS A 95 -7.83 19.84 6.42
N LYS A 96 -7.34 18.90 7.22
CA LYS A 96 -5.92 18.68 7.50
C LYS A 96 -5.47 17.38 6.84
N TYR A 97 -4.63 17.49 5.82
CA TYR A 97 -4.07 16.36 5.08
C TYR A 97 -2.67 16.04 5.59
N ARG A 98 -2.46 14.79 6.02
CA ARG A 98 -1.16 14.28 6.46
C ARG A 98 -0.51 13.46 5.34
N PHE A 99 0.75 13.78 5.06
CA PHE A 99 1.65 13.05 4.18
C PHE A 99 2.81 12.54 5.01
N SER A 100 3.22 11.28 4.83
CA SER A 100 4.38 10.71 5.52
C SER A 100 5.07 9.67 4.64
N SER A 101 6.40 9.60 4.76
CA SER A 101 7.25 8.56 4.16
C SER A 101 7.10 7.21 4.85
N HIS A 102 6.59 7.19 6.10
CA HIS A 102 6.49 5.98 6.91
C HIS A 102 5.04 5.57 7.15
N ILE A 103 4.70 4.37 6.67
CA ILE A 103 3.44 3.70 7.03
C ILE A 103 3.60 3.18 8.46
N TYR A 104 2.91 3.79 9.41
CA TYR A 104 2.85 3.27 10.76
C TYR A 104 1.80 2.15 10.81
N PRO A 105 2.14 0.91 11.22
CA PRO A 105 1.20 -0.21 11.24
C PRO A 105 0.10 -0.09 12.31
N THR A 106 0.10 0.97 13.13
CA THR A 106 -0.86 1.20 14.21
C THR A 106 -1.41 2.62 14.14
N GLY A 107 -2.74 2.73 14.05
CA GLY A 107 -3.49 3.99 14.16
C GLY A 107 -3.50 4.84 12.89
N SER A 108 -4.56 4.72 12.09
CA SER A 108 -4.88 5.76 11.10
C SER A 108 -5.22 7.05 11.84
N MET A 109 -4.59 8.16 11.47
CA MET A 109 -4.97 9.49 11.98
C MET A 109 -6.16 10.09 11.22
N THR A 110 -6.70 9.38 10.21
CA THR A 110 -7.90 9.81 9.50
C THR A 110 -9.06 9.90 10.50
N ASN A 111 -9.70 11.06 10.55
CA ASN A 111 -10.85 11.34 11.39
C ASN A 111 -11.76 12.32 10.66
N GLU A 112 -12.89 11.81 10.18
CA GLU A 112 -13.85 12.57 9.38
C GLU A 112 -14.45 13.74 10.16
N LEU A 113 -14.85 13.51 11.43
CA LEU A 113 -15.42 14.55 12.30
C LEU A 113 -14.46 15.72 12.53
N LEU A 114 -13.16 15.45 12.61
CA LEU A 114 -12.11 16.45 12.79
C LEU A 114 -11.52 16.96 11.47
N GLY A 115 -12.04 16.50 10.32
CA GLY A 115 -11.53 16.85 9.00
C GLY A 115 -10.07 16.46 8.78
N VAL A 116 -9.58 15.41 9.43
CA VAL A 116 -8.20 14.92 9.31
C VAL A 116 -8.15 13.76 8.33
N VAL A 117 -7.27 13.84 7.36
CA VAL A 117 -7.08 12.81 6.33
C VAL A 117 -5.62 12.35 6.35
N ASP A 118 -5.39 11.06 6.55
CA ASP A 118 -4.06 10.46 6.55
C ASP A 118 -3.83 9.60 5.31
N LEU A 119 -3.27 10.22 4.27
CA LEU A 119 -3.00 9.56 2.98
C LEU A 119 -1.89 8.52 3.05
N CYS A 120 -1.13 8.48 4.15
CA CYS A 120 -0.14 7.43 4.39
C CYS A 120 -0.80 6.17 4.96
N ALA A 121 -1.80 6.34 5.83
CA ALA A 121 -2.56 5.25 6.42
C ALA A 121 -3.53 4.61 5.41
N ASP A 122 -4.18 5.43 4.59
CA ASP A 122 -5.06 4.96 3.51
C ASP A 122 -4.89 5.82 2.26
N LYS A 123 -4.27 5.24 1.24
CA LYS A 123 -3.99 5.93 -0.04
C LYS A 123 -5.23 6.03 -0.91
N CYS A 124 -6.23 5.16 -0.73
CA CYS A 124 -7.44 5.15 -1.55
C CYS A 124 -8.30 6.39 -1.32
N LEU A 125 -8.17 7.03 -0.15
CA LEU A 125 -8.81 8.32 0.16
C LEU A 125 -8.47 9.41 -0.88
N ILE A 126 -7.38 9.27 -1.63
CA ILE A 126 -7.03 10.23 -2.68
C ILE A 126 -8.10 10.31 -3.79
N ASP A 127 -8.73 9.19 -4.13
CA ASP A 127 -9.76 9.14 -5.17
C ASP A 127 -11.07 9.80 -4.69
N GLU A 128 -11.33 9.82 -3.37
CA GLU A 128 -12.46 10.56 -2.77
C GLU A 128 -12.18 12.07 -2.74
N ILE A 129 -10.97 12.45 -2.33
CA ILE A 129 -10.53 13.86 -2.29
C ILE A 129 -10.56 14.49 -3.68
N GLU A 130 -10.12 13.74 -4.70
CA GLU A 130 -10.16 14.19 -6.09
C GLU A 130 -11.59 14.59 -6.51
N LYS A 131 -12.58 13.76 -6.16
CA LYS A 131 -14.01 14.00 -6.43
C LYS A 131 -14.55 15.16 -5.61
N GLU A 132 -14.30 15.17 -4.29
CA GLU A 132 -14.79 16.20 -3.38
C GLU A 132 -14.29 17.59 -3.75
N LEU A 133 -13.01 17.68 -4.12
CA LEU A 133 -12.39 18.95 -4.51
C LEU A 133 -12.67 19.33 -5.97
N ASN A 134 -13.27 18.42 -6.75
CA ASN A 134 -13.49 18.54 -8.19
C ASN A 134 -12.20 18.91 -8.94
N ILE A 135 -11.13 18.17 -8.67
CA ILE A 135 -9.81 18.34 -9.30
C ILE A 135 -9.45 17.09 -10.11
N LYS A 136 -8.39 17.19 -10.93
CA LYS A 136 -7.84 16.04 -11.67
C LYS A 136 -6.34 15.95 -11.39
N LEU A 137 -5.93 14.82 -10.81
CA LEU A 137 -4.55 14.53 -10.37
C LEU A 137 -3.89 13.51 -11.32
#